data_AF-A0A7G9YEC8-F1
#
_entry.id   AF-A0A7G9YEC8-F1
#
_cell.length_a   1.000
_cell.length_b   1.000
_cell.length_c   1.000
_cell.angle_alpha   90.00
_cell.angle_beta   90.00
_cell.angle_gamma   90.00
#
_symmetry.space_group_name_H-M   'P 1'
#
loop_
_entity.id
_entity.type
_entity.pdbx_description
1 polymer ?
#
loop_
_entity_poly.entity_id
_entity_poly.type
_entity_poly.pdbx_seq_one_letter_code
_entity_poly.pdbx_strand_id
1 'polypeptide(L)'
;MCLNGLGFNESRLYLYSQYFEELPTERLLGEGVLPEYLNDDVLGRTLDKIYEYGCTEFFNQIVSESMNHVSFGAHALHTDTTNFSLHGAYENSDPDHNTIEITYGHPKDNRWDLKRFVLSTVCDQQGIPLFVKTLSGNVSDKKTLVQTVKNIQKSLKLSDEVYHIADSAIYSPSSSL
;
A
#
# COMPACT_ATOMS: atom_id res chain seq x y z
N MET A 1 8.04 -8.08 -0.82
CA MET A 1 7.59 -9.42 -1.27
C MET A 1 6.84 -9.25 -2.59
N CYS A 2 7.53 -9.33 -3.72
CA CYS A 2 6.94 -9.22 -5.07
C CYS A 2 6.24 -10.52 -5.53
N LEU A 3 5.60 -11.26 -4.62
CA LEU A 3 4.91 -12.52 -4.90
C LEU A 3 3.40 -12.35 -5.13
N ASN A 4 2.86 -11.14 -4.99
CA ASN A 4 1.44 -10.86 -5.23
C ASN A 4 1.02 -10.90 -6.72
N GLY A 5 1.97 -11.09 -7.64
CA GLY A 5 1.69 -11.25 -9.07
C GLY A 5 1.35 -12.68 -9.50
N LEU A 6 1.47 -13.67 -8.61
CA LEU A 6 1.29 -15.09 -8.95
C LEU A 6 -0.09 -15.67 -8.57
N GLY A 7 -1.07 -14.81 -8.26
CA GLY A 7 -2.49 -15.20 -8.17
C GLY A 7 -2.95 -15.79 -6.83
N PHE A 8 -2.16 -15.71 -5.76
CA PHE A 8 -2.51 -16.30 -4.45
C PHE A 8 -2.96 -15.28 -3.39
N ASN A 9 -3.49 -14.14 -3.81
CA ASN A 9 -3.83 -13.02 -2.91
C ASN A 9 -5.07 -13.28 -2.02
N GLU A 10 -5.84 -14.34 -2.27
CA GLU A 10 -7.09 -14.64 -1.55
C GLU A 10 -6.99 -15.80 -0.54
N SER A 11 -5.86 -16.50 -0.53
CA SER A 11 -5.68 -17.70 0.30
C SER A 11 -5.41 -17.36 1.76
N ARG A 12 -5.86 -18.24 2.66
CA ARG A 12 -5.56 -18.13 4.10
C ARG A 12 -4.08 -18.38 4.34
N LEU A 13 -3.47 -17.66 5.29
CA LEU A 13 -2.03 -17.76 5.58
C LEU A 13 -1.55 -19.21 5.81
N TYR A 14 -2.36 -20.04 6.48
CA TYR A 14 -2.03 -21.44 6.74
C TYR A 14 -1.98 -22.34 5.49
N LEU A 15 -2.41 -21.85 4.32
CA LEU A 15 -2.32 -22.54 3.03
C LEU A 15 -1.10 -22.12 2.19
N TYR A 16 -0.29 -21.16 2.67
CA TYR A 16 0.80 -20.61 1.87
C TYR A 16 1.93 -21.63 1.63
N SER A 17 2.25 -22.48 2.60
CA SER A 17 3.30 -23.50 2.39
C SER A 17 2.94 -24.43 1.22
N GLN A 18 1.68 -24.86 1.14
CA GLN A 18 1.14 -25.70 0.06
C GLN A 18 1.23 -25.02 -1.31
N TYR A 19 0.98 -23.70 -1.36
CA TYR A 19 1.11 -22.95 -2.60
C TYR A 19 2.52 -22.97 -3.18
N PHE A 20 3.53 -22.94 -2.31
CA PHE A 20 4.92 -22.94 -2.75
C PHE A 20 5.44 -24.33 -3.12
N GLU A 21 4.71 -25.42 -2.86
CA GLU A 21 5.13 -26.80 -3.20
C GLU A 21 5.35 -26.98 -4.70
N GLU A 22 4.54 -26.29 -5.53
CA GLU A 22 4.65 -26.35 -6.99
C GLU A 22 5.57 -25.25 -7.57
N LEU A 23 6.18 -24.42 -6.72
CA LEU A 23 7.06 -23.33 -7.14
C LEU A 23 8.53 -23.64 -6.83
N PRO A 24 9.47 -23.23 -7.70
CA PRO A 24 10.90 -23.44 -7.47
C PRO A 24 11.44 -22.41 -6.44
N THR A 25 11.06 -22.57 -5.17
CA THR A 25 11.35 -21.61 -4.09
C THR A 25 12.82 -21.29 -3.94
N GLU A 26 13.71 -22.29 -4.03
CA GLU A 26 15.14 -22.07 -3.90
C GLU A 26 15.72 -21.18 -5.00
N ARG A 27 15.16 -21.28 -6.21
CA ARG A 27 15.56 -20.41 -7.33
C ARG A 27 14.98 -19.01 -7.21
N LEU A 28 13.77 -18.88 -6.65
CA LEU A 28 13.05 -17.61 -6.57
C LEU A 28 13.48 -16.76 -5.36
N LEU A 29 13.77 -17.42 -4.23
CA LEU A 29 13.97 -16.77 -2.93
C LEU A 29 15.35 -17.00 -2.33
N GLY A 30 16.13 -17.93 -2.89
CA GLY A 30 17.49 -18.24 -2.46
C GLY A 30 17.65 -19.70 -2.03
N GLU A 31 18.88 -20.19 -2.16
CA GLU A 31 19.25 -21.56 -1.79
C GLU A 31 18.84 -21.91 -0.35
N GLY A 32 18.27 -23.11 -0.16
CA GLY A 32 17.80 -23.58 1.15
C GLY A 32 16.43 -23.03 1.59
N VAL A 33 15.77 -22.18 0.79
CA VAL A 33 14.39 -21.76 1.08
C VAL A 33 13.42 -22.82 0.58
N LEU A 34 12.92 -23.64 1.51
CA LEU A 34 11.93 -24.69 1.22
C LEU A 34 10.49 -24.16 1.37
N PRO A 35 9.51 -24.74 0.63
CA PRO A 35 8.09 -24.37 0.75
C PRO A 35 7.54 -24.45 2.17
N GLU A 36 7.95 -25.48 2.94
CA GLU A 36 7.55 -25.70 4.33
C GLU A 36 7.96 -24.57 5.29
N TYR A 37 8.98 -23.79 4.93
CA TYR A 37 9.43 -22.62 5.70
C TYR A 37 8.55 -21.39 5.45
N LEU A 38 7.75 -21.38 4.38
CA LEU A 38 6.86 -20.28 4.00
C LEU A 38 5.44 -20.48 4.58
N ASN A 39 5.40 -20.78 5.88
CA ASN A 39 4.17 -21.01 6.64
C ASN A 39 3.60 -19.72 7.27
N ASP A 40 2.43 -19.84 7.90
CA ASP A 40 1.72 -18.74 8.54
C ASP A 40 2.50 -18.08 9.68
N ASP A 41 3.26 -18.83 10.48
CA ASP A 41 4.09 -18.25 11.54
C ASP A 41 5.21 -17.36 10.99
N VAL A 42 5.86 -17.77 9.91
CA VAL A 42 6.91 -16.96 9.26
C VAL A 42 6.32 -15.74 8.57
N LEU A 43 5.19 -15.90 7.89
CA LEU A 43 4.50 -14.80 7.22
C LEU A 43 3.93 -13.79 8.22
N GLY A 44 3.30 -14.24 9.29
CA GLY A 44 2.78 -13.40 10.38
C GLY A 44 3.89 -12.55 11.00
N ARG A 45 5.00 -13.19 11.43
CA ARG A 45 6.17 -12.46 11.95
C ARG A 45 6.80 -11.51 10.94
N THR A 46 6.70 -11.81 9.65
CA THR A 46 7.16 -10.91 8.59
C THR A 46 6.27 -9.69 8.48
N LEU A 47 4.94 -9.86 8.56
CA LEU A 47 3.98 -8.74 8.59
C LEU A 47 4.19 -7.87 9.82
N ASP A 48 4.41 -8.46 11.00
CA ASP A 48 4.71 -7.72 12.22
C ASP A 48 5.97 -6.86 12.06
N LYS A 49 7.05 -7.42 11.50
CA LYS A 49 8.29 -6.67 11.23
C LYS A 49 8.09 -5.54 10.22
N ILE A 50 7.27 -5.75 9.19
CA ILE A 50 6.94 -4.70 8.21
C ILE A 50 6.15 -3.59 8.90
N TYR A 51 5.21 -3.94 9.77
CA TYR A 51 4.45 -2.98 10.55
C TYR A 51 5.34 -2.16 11.49
N GLU A 52 6.22 -2.82 12.25
CA GLU A 52 7.20 -2.17 13.14
C GLU A 52 8.15 -1.23 12.40
N TYR A 53 8.56 -1.58 11.17
CA TYR A 53 9.41 -0.72 10.34
C TYR A 53 8.64 0.48 9.75
N GLY A 54 7.36 0.30 9.47
CA GLY A 54 6.52 1.25 8.75
C GLY A 54 6.24 0.79 7.32
N CYS A 55 4.98 0.47 7.03
CA CYS A 55 4.57 -0.08 5.73
C CYS A 55 4.85 0.89 4.56
N THR A 56 4.66 2.19 4.77
CA THR A 56 4.86 3.22 3.73
C THR A 56 6.35 3.41 3.46
N GLU A 57 7.15 3.43 4.52
CA GLU A 57 8.60 3.59 4.50
C GLU A 57 9.27 2.41 3.81
N PHE A 58 8.86 1.19 4.16
CA PHE A 58 9.35 -0.02 3.51
C PHE A 58 9.02 -0.03 2.02
N PHE A 59 7.79 0.33 1.64
CA PHE A 59 7.38 0.43 0.25
C PHE A 59 8.20 1.47 -0.53
N ASN A 60 8.39 2.67 0.04
CA ASN A 60 9.18 3.73 -0.59
C ASN A 60 10.64 3.30 -0.80
N GLN A 61 11.22 2.53 0.12
CA GLN A 61 12.58 2.00 -0.06
C GLN A 61 12.65 1.03 -1.25
N ILE A 62 11.68 0.14 -1.40
CA ILE A 62 11.60 -0.78 -2.55
C ILE A 62 11.49 0.00 -3.86
N VAL A 63 10.61 1.01 -3.91
CA VAL A 63 10.45 1.87 -5.09
C VAL A 63 11.75 2.59 -5.40
N SER A 64 12.38 3.23 -4.42
CA SER A 64 13.64 3.96 -4.60
C SER A 64 14.74 3.07 -5.16
N GLU A 65 14.91 1.85 -4.65
CA GLU A 65 15.88 0.90 -5.19
C GLU A 65 15.52 0.47 -6.62
N SER A 66 14.23 0.26 -6.90
CA SER A 66 13.77 -0.08 -8.25
C SER A 66 14.05 1.05 -9.26
N MET A 67 13.88 2.31 -8.83
CA MET A 67 14.19 3.51 -9.63
C MET A 67 15.68 3.69 -9.93
N ASN A 68 16.58 3.12 -9.11
CA ASN A 68 18.00 3.10 -9.42
C ASN A 68 18.35 2.14 -10.58
N HIS A 69 17.50 1.15 -10.84
CA HIS A 69 17.75 0.11 -11.84
C HIS A 69 16.94 0.29 -13.13
N VAL A 70 15.87 1.09 -13.10
CA VAL A 70 14.99 1.31 -14.24
C VAL A 70 14.82 2.82 -14.45
N SER A 71 15.06 3.29 -15.67
CA SER A 71 14.80 4.69 -16.02
C SER A 71 13.29 4.89 -16.18
N PHE A 72 12.71 5.59 -15.22
CA PHE A 72 11.35 6.12 -15.32
C PHE A 72 11.48 7.51 -15.95
N GLY A 73 11.00 7.72 -17.17
CA GLY A 73 11.10 9.03 -17.84
C GLY A 73 10.23 10.10 -17.18
N ALA A 74 9.90 11.17 -17.92
CA ALA A 74 9.03 12.25 -17.43
C ALA A 74 7.79 11.72 -16.69
N HIS A 75 7.55 12.23 -15.48
CA HIS A 75 6.63 11.63 -14.53
C HIS A 75 5.26 12.30 -14.57
N ALA A 76 4.24 11.57 -15.02
CA ALA A 76 2.85 11.89 -14.74
C ALA A 76 2.38 11.01 -13.57
N LEU A 77 2.16 11.63 -12.41
CA LEU A 77 1.82 10.97 -11.17
C LEU A 77 0.32 11.02 -10.93
N HIS A 78 -0.35 9.89 -11.12
CA HIS A 78 -1.77 9.71 -10.86
C HIS A 78 -2.00 9.41 -9.39
N THR A 79 -2.63 10.33 -8.68
CA THR A 79 -2.99 10.18 -7.26
C THR A 79 -4.46 9.85 -7.13
N ASP A 80 -4.78 8.77 -6.44
CA ASP A 80 -6.16 8.37 -6.15
C ASP A 80 -6.27 7.74 -4.74
N THR A 81 -7.50 7.63 -4.25
CA THR A 81 -7.83 6.93 -3.01
C THR A 81 -8.86 5.83 -3.28
N THR A 82 -8.64 4.65 -2.71
CA THR A 82 -9.58 3.53 -2.78
C THR A 82 -10.04 3.14 -1.38
N ASN A 83 -11.35 2.95 -1.20
CA ASN A 83 -11.94 2.51 0.06
C ASN A 83 -12.09 0.99 0.07
N PHE A 84 -11.75 0.36 1.19
CA PHE A 84 -11.96 -1.07 1.41
C PHE A 84 -13.02 -1.28 2.49
N SER A 85 -14.19 -1.77 2.09
CA SER A 85 -15.31 -2.05 2.99
C SER A 85 -15.12 -3.41 3.70
N LEU A 86 -15.29 -3.44 5.01
CA LEU A 86 -14.98 -4.58 5.87
C LEU A 86 -16.16 -4.95 6.79
N HIS A 87 -16.26 -6.24 7.09
CA HIS A 87 -17.15 -6.80 8.11
C HIS A 87 -16.33 -7.19 9.34
N GLY A 88 -16.87 -6.97 10.55
CA GLY A 88 -16.22 -7.34 11.80
C GLY A 88 -16.28 -6.24 12.87
N ALA A 89 -15.92 -6.61 14.10
CA ALA A 89 -15.98 -5.71 15.24
C ALA A 89 -14.89 -4.64 15.21
N TYR A 90 -13.67 -4.94 14.72
CA TYR A 90 -12.50 -4.02 14.67
C TYR A 90 -12.45 -3.06 15.87
N GLU A 91 -12.45 -3.64 17.07
CA GLU A 91 -12.23 -2.87 18.30
C GLU A 91 -10.73 -2.61 18.36
N ASN A 92 -10.32 -1.34 18.33
CA ASN A 92 -8.91 -0.97 18.37
C ASN A 92 -8.34 -1.34 19.74
N SER A 93 -7.70 -2.50 19.81
CA SER A 93 -7.05 -3.00 21.02
C SER A 93 -5.67 -2.40 21.26
N ASP A 94 -5.10 -1.73 20.25
CA ASP A 94 -3.78 -1.10 20.32
C ASP A 94 -3.85 0.37 19.86
N PRO A 95 -3.85 1.33 20.80
CA PRO A 95 -3.97 2.76 20.51
C PRO A 95 -2.65 3.41 20.09
N ASP A 96 -1.67 2.65 19.58
CA ASP A 96 -0.45 3.27 19.03
C ASP A 96 -0.79 4.27 17.92
N HIS A 97 -0.03 5.37 17.88
CA HIS A 97 -0.28 6.53 17.02
C HIS A 97 -0.20 6.22 15.51
N ASN A 98 0.42 5.09 15.15
CA ASN A 98 0.63 4.67 13.77
C ASN A 98 -0.43 3.67 13.28
N THR A 99 -1.27 3.13 14.18
CA THR A 99 -2.34 2.20 13.80
C THR A 99 -3.48 2.96 13.14
N ILE A 100 -3.92 2.50 11.95
CA ILE A 100 -5.11 3.05 11.31
C ILE A 100 -6.36 2.65 12.09
N GLU A 101 -7.39 3.51 12.06
CA GLU A 101 -8.69 3.15 12.60
C GLU A 101 -9.59 2.58 11.50
N ILE A 102 -9.95 1.30 11.65
CA ILE A 102 -10.97 0.67 10.81
C ILE A 102 -12.34 1.09 11.37
N THR A 103 -12.96 2.06 10.71
CA THR A 103 -14.16 2.74 11.23
C THR A 103 -15.11 3.14 10.11
N TYR A 104 -16.25 3.74 10.47
CA TYR A 104 -17.19 4.29 9.50
C TYR A 104 -16.64 5.58 8.89
N GLY A 105 -16.96 5.80 7.62
CA GLY A 105 -16.58 7.02 6.90
C GLY A 105 -17.41 7.17 5.64
N HIS A 106 -17.00 8.08 4.76
CA HIS A 106 -17.73 8.36 3.53
C HIS A 106 -17.59 7.21 2.51
N PRO A 107 -18.69 6.56 2.06
CA PRO A 107 -18.62 5.47 1.09
C PRO A 107 -18.56 5.99 -0.33
N LYS A 108 -17.71 5.36 -1.14
CA LYS A 108 -17.75 5.47 -2.59
C LYS A 108 -18.72 4.45 -3.22
N ASP A 109 -19.09 3.42 -2.47
CA ASP A 109 -19.94 2.28 -2.85
C ASP A 109 -21.37 2.31 -2.24
N ASN A 110 -21.73 3.42 -1.56
CA ASN A 110 -22.97 3.59 -0.79
C ASN A 110 -23.21 2.61 0.38
N ARG A 111 -22.21 1.83 0.82
CA ARG A 111 -22.33 0.90 1.95
C ARG A 111 -22.08 1.57 3.29
N TRP A 112 -23.00 2.39 3.75
CA TRP A 112 -22.90 3.12 5.03
C TRP A 112 -22.89 2.20 6.27
N ASP A 113 -23.34 0.97 6.11
CA ASP A 113 -23.40 -0.07 7.14
C ASP A 113 -22.04 -0.73 7.43
N LEU A 114 -21.03 -0.51 6.59
CA LEU A 114 -19.73 -1.16 6.70
C LEU A 114 -18.63 -0.23 7.22
N LYS A 115 -17.77 -0.77 8.08
CA LYS A 115 -16.49 -0.15 8.45
C LYS A 115 -15.52 -0.22 7.27
N ARG A 116 -14.50 0.63 7.26
CA ARG A 116 -13.52 0.68 6.18
C ARG A 116 -12.16 1.21 6.62
N PHE A 117 -11.20 1.06 5.73
CA PHE A 117 -9.99 1.88 5.67
C PHE A 117 -9.82 2.43 4.25
N VAL A 118 -8.91 3.39 4.10
CA VAL A 118 -8.61 4.03 2.82
C VAL A 118 -7.17 3.73 2.42
N LEU A 119 -6.95 3.38 1.16
CA LEU A 119 -5.62 3.27 0.56
C LEU A 119 -5.40 4.45 -0.37
N SER A 120 -4.40 5.28 -0.08
CA SER A 120 -3.93 6.32 -0.99
C SER A 120 -2.78 5.77 -1.81
N THR A 121 -2.91 5.79 -3.12
CA THR A 121 -1.89 5.28 -4.05
C THR A 121 -1.50 6.37 -5.03
N VAL A 122 -0.21 6.40 -5.37
CA VAL A 122 0.28 7.19 -6.50
C VAL A 122 1.02 6.29 -7.46
N CYS A 123 0.58 6.33 -8.71
CA CYS A 123 1.17 5.56 -9.79
C CYS A 123 1.76 6.49 -10.85
N ASP A 124 2.77 6.02 -11.55
CA ASP A 124 3.26 6.70 -12.75
C ASP A 124 2.33 6.49 -13.96
N GLN A 125 2.72 7.07 -15.11
CA GLN A 125 2.00 6.93 -16.37
C GLN A 125 1.92 5.48 -16.91
N GLN A 126 2.76 4.56 -16.42
CA GLN A 126 2.72 3.13 -16.76
C GLN A 126 1.82 2.35 -15.79
N GLY A 127 1.27 2.99 -14.76
CA GLY A 127 0.48 2.34 -13.72
C GLY A 127 1.34 1.69 -12.63
N ILE A 128 2.64 1.97 -12.58
CA ILE A 128 3.55 1.42 -11.57
C ILE A 128 3.36 2.24 -10.28
N PRO A 129 3.02 1.60 -9.14
CA PRO A 129 2.86 2.32 -7.89
C PRO A 129 4.21 2.82 -7.37
N LEU A 130 4.31 4.13 -7.14
CA LEU A 130 5.49 4.81 -6.60
C LEU A 130 5.32 5.24 -5.14
N PHE A 131 4.09 5.29 -4.66
CA PHE A 131 3.78 5.57 -3.26
C PHE A 131 2.47 4.90 -2.86
N VAL A 132 2.44 4.35 -1.65
CA VAL A 132 1.24 3.74 -1.06
C VAL A 132 1.18 4.11 0.41
N LYS A 133 0.01 4.54 0.87
CA LYS A 133 -0.25 4.79 2.29
C LYS A 133 -1.65 4.35 2.68
N THR A 134 -1.75 3.59 3.77
CA THR A 134 -3.02 3.23 4.39
C THR A 134 -3.45 4.31 5.39
N LEU A 135 -4.75 4.58 5.46
CA LEU A 135 -5.35 5.66 6.24
C LEU A 135 -6.63 5.15 6.93
N SER A 136 -6.96 5.78 8.06
CA SER A 136 -8.20 5.50 8.79
C SER A 136 -9.45 5.73 7.93
N GLY A 137 -10.50 4.97 8.19
CA GLY A 137 -11.73 4.98 7.38
C GLY A 137 -12.49 6.31 7.36
N ASN A 138 -12.26 7.18 8.33
CA ASN A 138 -12.90 8.48 8.50
C ASN A 138 -12.11 9.66 7.90
N VAL A 139 -10.98 9.39 7.24
CA VAL A 139 -10.16 10.44 6.63
C VAL A 139 -10.84 11.00 5.38
N SER A 140 -10.74 12.33 5.20
CA SER A 140 -11.28 13.01 4.02
C SER A 140 -10.29 13.01 2.84
N ASP A 141 -10.78 12.67 1.65
CA ASP A 141 -10.01 12.66 0.39
C ASP A 141 -9.29 13.99 0.11
N LYS A 142 -9.96 15.13 0.34
CA LYS A 142 -9.41 16.47 0.04
C LYS A 142 -8.10 16.77 0.76
N LYS A 143 -8.03 16.43 2.05
CA LYS A 143 -6.82 16.62 2.87
C LYS A 143 -5.76 15.58 2.55
N THR A 144 -6.20 14.36 2.25
CA THR A 144 -5.35 13.21 1.95
C THR A 144 -4.54 13.43 0.68
N LEU A 145 -5.19 13.78 -0.42
CA LEU A 145 -4.54 13.92 -1.73
C LEU A 145 -3.43 14.98 -1.69
N VAL A 146 -3.70 16.14 -1.09
CA VAL A 146 -2.69 17.21 -0.91
C VAL A 146 -1.52 16.74 -0.06
N GLN A 147 -1.79 16.02 1.04
CA GLN A 147 -0.74 15.49 1.90
C GLN A 147 0.09 14.42 1.20
N THR A 148 -0.54 13.55 0.41
CA THR A 148 0.12 12.51 -0.39
C THR A 148 1.08 13.14 -1.40
N VAL A 149 0.65 14.18 -2.13
CA VAL A 149 1.53 14.92 -3.06
C VAL A 149 2.74 15.51 -2.33
N LYS A 150 2.54 16.16 -1.18
CA LYS A 150 3.64 16.72 -0.37
C LYS A 150 4.60 15.66 0.15
N ASN A 151 4.09 14.49 0.54
CA ASN A 151 4.91 13.39 1.00
C ASN A 151 5.76 12.82 -0.14
N ILE A 152 5.21 12.73 -1.34
CA ILE A 152 5.94 12.29 -2.54
C ILE A 152 7.06 13.25 -2.89
N GLN A 153 6.79 14.56 -2.94
CA GLN A 153 7.83 15.54 -3.23
C GLN A 153 8.99 15.48 -2.22
N LYS A 154 8.72 15.12 -0.97
CA LYS A 154 9.75 14.91 0.06
C LYS A 154 10.49 13.58 -0.10
N SER A 155 9.77 12.51 -0.46
CA SER A 155 10.29 11.14 -0.43
C SER A 155 10.97 10.76 -1.74
N LEU A 156 10.40 11.15 -2.87
CA LEU A 156 10.90 10.90 -4.21
C LEU A 156 11.59 12.17 -4.70
N LYS A 157 12.93 12.18 -4.60
CA LYS A 157 13.78 13.23 -5.17
C LYS A 157 13.88 13.02 -6.68
N LEU A 158 12.78 13.25 -7.39
CA LEU A 158 12.74 13.16 -8.84
C LEU A 158 13.51 14.35 -9.42
N SER A 159 14.43 14.07 -10.36
CA SER A 159 15.23 15.09 -11.05
C SER A 159 14.45 15.84 -12.12
N ASP A 160 13.38 15.22 -12.60
CA ASP A 160 12.63 15.67 -13.77
C ASP A 160 11.37 16.46 -13.36
N GLU A 161 10.78 17.20 -14.30
CA GLU A 161 9.48 17.83 -14.09
C GLU A 161 8.41 16.76 -13.81
N VAL A 162 7.61 17.01 -12.77
CA VAL A 162 6.56 16.08 -12.31
C VAL A 162 5.19 16.72 -12.49
N TYR A 163 4.30 16.05 -13.21
CA TYR A 163 2.91 16.43 -13.36
C TYR A 163 2.04 15.61 -12.39
N HIS A 164 1.37 16.28 -11.46
CA HIS A 164 0.41 15.61 -10.58
C HIS A 164 -0.98 15.61 -11.21
N ILE A 165 -1.53 14.41 -11.40
CA ILE A 165 -2.88 14.18 -11.95
C ILE A 165 -3.74 13.61 -10.84
N ALA A 166 -4.87 14.24 -10.57
CA ALA A 166 -5.85 13.80 -9.59
C ALA A 166 -7.25 14.23 -10.03
N ASP A 167 -8.28 13.65 -9.41
CA ASP A 167 -9.65 14.05 -9.64
C ASP A 167 -9.97 15.44 -9.08
N SER A 168 -11.21 15.90 -9.26
CA SER A 168 -11.64 17.22 -8.78
C SER A 168 -11.63 17.36 -7.25
N ALA A 169 -11.50 16.27 -6.48
CA ALA A 169 -11.42 16.35 -5.02
C ALA A 169 -10.14 17.04 -4.56
N ILE A 170 -9.08 17.06 -5.37
CA ILE A 170 -7.86 17.83 -5.07
C ILE A 170 -8.10 19.35 -5.10
N TYR A 171 -9.09 19.81 -5.87
CA TYR A 171 -9.35 21.23 -6.06
C TYR A 171 -10.41 21.71 -5.06
N SER A 172 -9.96 22.08 -3.86
CA SER A 172 -10.79 22.73 -2.85
C SER A 172 -10.22 24.09 -2.41
N PRO A 173 -11.06 25.04 -1.92
CA PRO A 173 -10.60 26.38 -1.53
C PRO A 173 -9.47 26.41 -0.49
N SER A 174 -9.31 25.33 0.28
CA SER A 174 -8.26 25.17 1.29
C SER A 174 -7.03 24.37 0.80
N SER A 175 -6.95 24.06 -0.50
CA SER A 175 -5.88 23.22 -1.08
C SER A 175 -4.76 24.12 -1.60
N SER A 176 -3.74 24.34 -0.77
CA SER A 176 -2.45 24.87 -1.23
C SER A 176 -1.46 23.71 -1.36
N LEU A 177 -1.14 23.36 -2.61
CA LEU A 177 -0.05 22.44 -2.94
C LEU A 177 1.29 23.14 -2.72
#